data_AF-A0A1I6EL81-F1
#
_entry.id   AF-A0A1I6EL81-F1
#
_cell.length_a   1.000
_cell.length_b   1.000
_cell.length_c   1.000
_cell.angle_alpha   90.00
_cell.angle_beta   90.00
_cell.angle_gamma   90.00
#
_symmetry.space_group_name_H-M   'P 1'
#
loop_
_entity.id
_entity.type
_entity.pdbx_description
1 polymer ?
#
loop_
_entity_poly.entity_id
_entity_poly.type
_entity_poly.pdbx_seq_one_letter_code
_entity_poly.pdbx_strand_id
1 'polypeptide(L)'
;MFKRHFLLILIFLMTCASSYGAAQAAAEKDSKNYIFLIFVEELKYSDLNGAALPNIKKIKDSGASYRHLTNTSSEPVDNVLAGLGKDKDVLYLPKILIDNGIRCLVVDGSGKLSQTLLNNNRIDVITESSDHLAMDKFLTQFADKSYQFVTIYLDDTSQPAPGQNSARFNQWSSADNQIGRLVNNLISTGRLTDSTLILAGGGEQSPLIIYGNKISVPAKYFHCQQNDIAPTICQIFGITPPNDLPGSILYECLQPISNDQLVNHLKTRIIDLQKECLVYTQEIAKTQKEQHIINLQKAEVEEERKKIARIISEKNQAVNHLIMQIKLLKFFGAVIILLMLAGYIVEYKILRKKFLMFP
;
A
#
# COMPACT_ATOMS: atom_id res chain seq x y z
N MET A 1 -52.04 27.50 -49.46
CA MET A 1 -51.70 28.23 -48.21
C MET A 1 -51.24 27.31 -47.07
N PHE A 2 -51.85 26.14 -46.86
CA PHE A 2 -51.54 25.23 -45.73
C PHE A 2 -50.09 24.75 -45.61
N LYS A 3 -49.39 24.47 -46.72
CA LYS A 3 -47.99 23.97 -46.68
C LYS A 3 -46.99 24.94 -46.04
N ARG A 4 -47.25 26.26 -46.13
CA ARG A 4 -46.34 27.28 -45.62
C ARG A 4 -46.45 27.46 -44.11
N HIS A 5 -47.61 27.19 -43.52
CA HIS A 5 -47.85 27.29 -42.08
C HIS A 5 -47.38 26.02 -41.34
N PHE A 6 -47.48 24.85 -41.98
CA PHE A 6 -46.97 23.61 -41.41
C PHE A 6 -45.44 23.61 -41.28
N LEU A 7 -44.71 24.18 -42.25
CA LEU A 7 -43.25 24.30 -42.20
C LEU A 7 -42.77 25.21 -41.05
N LEU A 8 -43.48 26.31 -40.79
CA LEU A 8 -43.16 27.24 -39.70
C LEU A 8 -43.38 26.60 -38.32
N ILE A 9 -44.44 25.81 -38.16
CA ILE A 9 -44.72 25.09 -36.91
C ILE A 9 -43.64 24.04 -36.64
N LEU A 10 -43.18 23.32 -37.68
CA LEU A 10 -42.13 22.30 -37.54
C LEU A 10 -40.77 22.91 -37.15
N ILE A 11 -40.41 24.05 -37.74
CA ILE A 11 -39.17 24.78 -37.40
C ILE A 11 -39.25 25.30 -35.95
N PHE A 12 -40.40 25.84 -35.54
CA PHE A 12 -40.61 26.33 -34.17
C PHE A 12 -40.51 25.19 -33.13
N LEU A 13 -41.10 24.02 -33.42
CA LEU A 13 -41.00 22.83 -32.57
C LEU A 13 -39.58 22.28 -32.47
N MET A 14 -38.81 22.28 -33.56
CA MET A 14 -37.39 21.91 -33.56
C MET A 14 -36.55 22.88 -32.72
N THR A 15 -36.78 24.19 -32.83
CA THR A 15 -36.03 25.18 -32.04
C THR A 15 -36.36 25.13 -30.55
N CYS A 16 -37.60 24.85 -30.18
CA CYS A 16 -37.99 24.66 -28.79
C CYS A 16 -37.45 23.35 -28.20
N ALA A 17 -37.40 22.26 -28.98
CA ALA A 17 -36.83 21.00 -28.48
C ALA A 17 -35.30 21.10 -28.22
N SER A 18 -34.58 21.89 -29.03
CA SER A 18 -33.13 22.10 -28.83
C SER A 18 -32.78 22.99 -27.63
N SER A 19 -33.66 23.89 -27.21
CA SER A 19 -33.39 24.80 -26.08
C SER A 19 -33.65 24.17 -24.71
N TYR A 20 -34.56 23.21 -24.61
CA TYR A 20 -34.81 22.48 -23.35
C TYR A 20 -33.69 21.49 -22.99
N GLY A 21 -33.06 20.83 -23.97
CA GLY A 21 -31.94 19.91 -23.72
C GLY A 21 -30.64 20.61 -23.28
N ALA A 22 -30.38 21.82 -23.81
CA ALA A 22 -29.20 22.59 -23.45
C ALA A 22 -29.28 23.21 -22.05
N ALA A 23 -30.49 23.56 -21.57
CA ALA A 23 -30.68 24.16 -20.25
C ALA A 23 -30.48 23.15 -19.10
N GLN A 24 -30.86 21.86 -19.28
CA GLN A 24 -30.59 20.82 -18.28
C GLN A 24 -29.10 20.43 -18.23
N ALA A 25 -28.41 20.37 -19.37
CA ALA A 25 -26.96 20.11 -19.41
C ALA A 25 -26.12 21.30 -18.88
N ALA A 26 -26.63 22.53 -18.96
CA ALA A 26 -25.96 23.71 -18.42
C ALA A 26 -26.15 23.88 -16.90
N ALA A 27 -27.30 23.47 -16.35
CA ALA A 27 -27.58 23.57 -14.90
C ALA A 27 -26.74 22.61 -14.05
N GLU A 28 -26.28 21.49 -14.62
CA GLU A 28 -25.41 20.52 -13.92
C GLU A 28 -23.93 20.97 -13.87
N LYS A 29 -23.56 21.99 -14.67
CA LYS A 29 -22.17 22.41 -14.87
C LYS A 29 -21.59 23.33 -13.80
N ASP A 30 -22.40 23.77 -12.83
CA ASP A 30 -21.98 24.69 -11.74
C ASP A 30 -22.07 24.06 -10.33
N SER A 31 -22.30 22.74 -10.26
CA SER A 31 -22.20 21.96 -9.03
C SER A 31 -20.72 21.85 -8.63
N LYS A 32 -20.29 22.71 -7.71
CA LYS A 32 -18.92 22.71 -7.16
C LYS A 32 -18.75 21.51 -6.22
N ASN A 33 -18.46 20.34 -6.79
CA ASN A 33 -18.13 19.16 -5.99
C ASN A 33 -16.71 19.29 -5.41
N TYR A 34 -16.57 19.10 -4.11
CA TYR A 34 -15.28 19.05 -3.41
C TYR A 34 -15.01 17.63 -2.92
N ILE A 35 -13.78 17.14 -3.06
CA ILE A 35 -13.37 15.83 -2.56
C ILE A 35 -12.13 15.98 -1.71
N PHE A 36 -12.21 15.47 -0.48
CA PHE A 36 -11.12 15.45 0.49
C PHE A 36 -10.70 14.00 0.70
N LEU A 37 -9.51 13.64 0.24
CA LEU A 37 -8.90 12.34 0.47
C LEU A 37 -7.95 12.44 1.65
N ILE A 38 -8.31 11.85 2.77
CA ILE A 38 -7.61 11.94 4.06
C ILE A 38 -6.94 10.61 4.34
N PHE A 39 -5.63 10.60 4.38
CA PHE A 39 -4.83 9.44 4.77
C PHE A 39 -4.36 9.60 6.21
N VAL A 40 -4.67 8.61 7.04
CA VAL A 40 -4.20 8.56 8.43
C VAL A 40 -3.22 7.40 8.57
N GLU A 41 -1.97 7.72 8.90
CA GLU A 41 -0.91 6.73 9.08
C GLU A 41 -1.27 5.74 10.21
N GLU A 42 -1.04 4.44 9.97
CA GLU A 42 -1.26 3.32 10.90
C GLU A 42 -2.69 3.10 11.42
N LEU A 43 -3.70 3.80 10.92
CA LEU A 43 -5.08 3.62 11.36
C LEU A 43 -5.62 2.24 10.95
N LYS A 44 -6.11 1.47 11.93
CA LYS A 44 -6.76 0.16 11.69
C LYS A 44 -8.26 0.24 11.95
N TYR A 45 -8.99 -0.67 11.33
CA TYR A 45 -10.45 -0.72 11.49
C TYR A 45 -10.87 -1.01 12.94
N SER A 46 -10.08 -1.78 13.70
CA SER A 46 -10.35 -2.08 15.11
C SER A 46 -10.42 -0.83 15.99
N ASP A 47 -9.64 0.20 15.64
CA ASP A 47 -9.45 1.39 16.45
C ASP A 47 -10.65 2.35 16.36
N LEU A 48 -11.42 2.24 15.28
CA LEU A 48 -12.64 3.03 15.02
C LEU A 48 -13.78 2.77 16.00
N ASN A 49 -13.71 1.70 16.80
CA ASN A 49 -14.74 1.38 17.78
C ASN A 49 -14.46 1.99 19.16
N GLY A 50 -13.27 2.59 19.36
CA GLY A 50 -12.90 3.26 20.60
C GLY A 50 -13.65 4.58 20.84
N ALA A 51 -13.67 5.05 22.09
CA ALA A 51 -14.28 6.34 22.46
C ALA A 51 -13.43 7.56 22.05
N ALA A 52 -12.18 7.36 21.65
CA ALA A 52 -11.22 8.43 21.41
C ALA A 52 -11.30 9.07 20.01
N LEU A 53 -12.10 8.51 19.09
CA LEU A 53 -12.26 8.99 17.71
C LEU A 53 -13.71 9.39 17.39
N PRO A 54 -14.31 10.32 18.14
CA PRO A 54 -15.71 10.68 17.97
C PRO A 54 -16.03 11.25 16.58
N ASN A 55 -15.12 12.00 15.97
CA ASN A 55 -15.36 12.63 14.67
C ASN A 55 -15.33 11.59 13.54
N ILE A 56 -14.28 10.77 13.48
CA ILE A 56 -14.15 9.69 12.49
C ILE A 56 -15.30 8.69 12.65
N LYS A 57 -15.66 8.33 13.89
CA LYS A 57 -16.78 7.43 14.15
C LYS A 57 -18.09 7.98 13.62
N LYS A 58 -18.37 9.28 13.82
CA LYS A 58 -19.57 9.92 13.28
C LYS A 58 -19.61 9.89 11.74
N ILE A 59 -18.47 10.13 11.09
CA ILE A 59 -18.34 10.03 9.62
C ILE A 59 -18.61 8.58 9.18
N LYS A 60 -17.99 7.60 9.84
CA LYS A 60 -18.18 6.16 9.57
C LYS A 60 -19.65 5.75 9.70
N ASP A 61 -20.31 6.17 10.77
CA ASP A 61 -21.70 5.79 11.06
C ASP A 61 -22.70 6.47 10.12
N SER A 62 -22.29 7.56 9.45
CA SER A 62 -23.12 8.31 8.50
C SER A 62 -22.80 8.02 7.02
N GLY A 63 -21.73 7.27 6.73
CA GLY A 63 -21.22 7.02 5.38
C GLY A 63 -21.07 5.54 5.06
N ALA A 64 -20.50 5.25 3.89
CA ALA A 64 -20.08 3.91 3.51
C ALA A 64 -18.72 3.59 4.17
N SER A 65 -18.56 2.38 4.70
CA SER A 65 -17.31 1.96 5.33
C SER A 65 -16.89 0.57 4.87
N TYR A 66 -15.60 0.38 4.64
CA TYR A 66 -14.98 -0.91 4.33
C TYR A 66 -14.10 -1.34 5.49
N ARG A 67 -14.22 -2.61 5.86
CA ARG A 67 -13.46 -3.19 6.98
C ARG A 67 -11.99 -3.41 6.64
N HIS A 68 -11.71 -3.78 5.40
CA HIS A 68 -10.38 -4.18 4.95
C HIS A 68 -10.04 -3.44 3.65
N LEU A 69 -9.25 -2.40 3.76
CA LEU A 69 -8.53 -1.78 2.66
C LEU A 69 -7.20 -2.51 2.47
N THR A 70 -7.03 -3.16 1.32
CA THR A 70 -5.74 -3.73 0.95
C THR A 70 -4.86 -2.62 0.39
N ASN A 71 -3.81 -2.30 1.14
CA ASN A 71 -2.76 -1.38 0.71
C ASN A 71 -1.90 -2.03 -0.35
N THR A 72 -1.52 -1.25 -1.36
CA THR A 72 -0.72 -1.72 -2.50
C THR A 72 0.77 -1.53 -2.27
N SER A 73 1.17 -0.80 -1.23
CA SER A 73 2.55 -0.69 -0.75
C SER A 73 2.65 -0.95 0.75
N SER A 74 3.85 -1.39 1.17
CA SER A 74 4.21 -1.46 2.58
C SER A 74 4.58 -0.08 3.16
N GLU A 75 4.97 0.86 2.30
CA GLU A 75 5.40 2.21 2.71
C GLU A 75 4.18 3.16 2.81
N PRO A 76 3.96 3.85 3.93
CA PRO A 76 2.82 4.76 4.11
C PRO A 76 2.70 5.86 3.05
N VAL A 77 3.85 6.43 2.64
CA VAL A 77 3.92 7.46 1.60
C VAL A 77 3.48 6.90 0.24
N ASP A 78 3.91 5.69 -0.10
CA ASP A 78 3.50 5.05 -1.33
C ASP A 78 2.02 4.66 -1.32
N ASN A 79 1.43 4.41 -0.15
CA ASN A 79 0.00 4.19 -0.02
C ASN A 79 -0.78 5.46 -0.40
N VAL A 80 -0.38 6.63 0.10
CA VAL A 80 -0.98 7.92 -0.32
C VAL A 80 -0.92 8.06 -1.84
N LEU A 81 0.26 7.85 -2.43
CA LEU A 81 0.48 8.01 -3.87
C LEU A 81 -0.22 6.93 -4.69
N ALA A 82 -0.31 5.70 -4.20
CA ALA A 82 -1.02 4.62 -4.87
C ALA A 82 -2.53 4.85 -4.89
N GLY A 83 -3.09 5.45 -3.82
CA GLY A 83 -4.48 5.93 -3.82
C GLY A 83 -4.74 7.05 -4.85
N LEU A 84 -3.68 7.70 -5.34
CA LEU A 84 -3.71 8.64 -6.47
C LEU A 84 -3.46 7.95 -7.83
N GLY A 85 -3.34 6.62 -7.88
CA GLY A 85 -2.98 5.86 -9.07
C GLY A 85 -1.54 6.14 -9.50
N LYS A 86 -0.56 5.61 -8.78
CA LYS A 86 0.87 5.78 -9.09
C LYS A 86 1.37 4.66 -10.01
N ASP A 87 2.03 5.04 -11.10
CA ASP A 87 2.95 4.17 -11.85
C ASP A 87 4.25 4.94 -12.09
N LYS A 88 5.35 4.42 -11.54
CA LYS A 88 6.66 5.09 -11.50
C LYS A 88 6.55 6.51 -10.92
N ASP A 89 6.88 7.53 -11.72
CA ASP A 89 6.91 8.95 -11.33
C ASP A 89 5.65 9.73 -11.76
N VAL A 90 4.62 9.03 -12.26
CA VAL A 90 3.38 9.64 -12.74
C VAL A 90 2.23 9.34 -11.79
N LEU A 91 1.50 10.38 -11.39
CA LEU A 91 0.26 10.28 -10.61
C LEU A 91 -0.94 10.44 -11.54
N TYR A 92 -1.63 9.33 -11.83
CA TYR A 92 -2.71 9.29 -12.81
C TYR A 92 -3.90 10.14 -12.38
N LEU A 93 -4.38 10.02 -11.14
CA LEU A 93 -5.57 10.74 -10.69
C LEU A 93 -5.40 12.26 -10.76
N PRO A 94 -4.36 12.89 -10.14
CA PRO A 94 -4.15 14.33 -10.27
C PRO A 94 -4.02 14.80 -11.72
N LYS A 95 -3.32 14.03 -12.57
CA LYS A 95 -3.21 14.34 -13.99
C LYS A 95 -4.58 14.37 -14.67
N ILE A 96 -5.40 13.32 -14.50
CA ILE A 96 -6.76 13.23 -15.05
C ILE A 96 -7.63 14.40 -14.56
N LEU A 97 -7.56 14.71 -13.26
CA LEU A 97 -8.34 15.80 -12.66
C LEU A 97 -7.92 17.17 -13.24
N ILE A 98 -6.61 17.45 -13.29
CA ILE A 98 -6.08 18.71 -13.85
C ILE A 98 -6.43 18.86 -15.32
N ASP A 99 -6.34 17.80 -16.12
CA ASP A 99 -6.71 17.79 -17.53
C ASP A 99 -8.22 18.09 -17.75
N ASN A 100 -9.05 17.81 -16.73
CA ASN A 100 -10.48 18.16 -16.70
C ASN A 100 -10.77 19.50 -16.00
N GLY A 101 -9.74 20.31 -15.73
CA GLY A 101 -9.87 21.64 -15.12
C GLY A 101 -10.11 21.63 -13.59
N ILE A 102 -9.91 20.48 -12.94
CA ILE A 102 -10.07 20.34 -11.48
C ILE A 102 -8.76 20.71 -10.81
N ARG A 103 -8.84 21.63 -9.85
CA ARG A 103 -7.67 22.05 -9.07
C ARG A 103 -7.37 21.07 -7.94
N CYS A 104 -6.15 20.55 -7.92
CA CYS A 104 -5.65 19.61 -6.94
C CYS A 104 -4.70 20.27 -5.94
N LEU A 105 -4.84 19.92 -4.66
CA LEU A 105 -3.95 20.33 -3.58
C LEU A 105 -3.53 19.11 -2.76
N VAL A 106 -2.27 19.05 -2.34
CA VAL A 106 -1.78 18.10 -1.33
C VAL A 106 -1.39 18.87 -0.07
N VAL A 107 -1.86 18.40 1.08
CA VAL A 107 -1.55 18.93 2.40
C VAL A 107 -0.79 17.85 3.16
N ASP A 108 0.46 18.14 3.50
CA ASP A 108 1.38 17.22 4.16
C ASP A 108 1.89 17.84 5.47
N GLY A 109 1.48 17.28 6.61
CA GLY A 109 1.98 17.66 7.93
C GLY A 109 3.29 16.97 8.32
N SER A 110 3.72 15.98 7.55
CA SER A 110 4.87 15.12 7.87
C SER A 110 6.19 15.59 7.26
N GLY A 111 6.12 16.27 6.12
CA GLY A 111 7.28 16.56 5.27
C GLY A 111 7.87 15.32 4.57
N LYS A 112 7.22 14.16 4.64
CA LYS A 112 7.67 12.91 4.03
C LYS A 112 7.31 12.82 2.54
N LEU A 113 6.32 13.58 2.05
CA LEU A 113 5.94 13.52 0.64
C LEU A 113 6.98 14.22 -0.25
N SER A 114 7.35 13.55 -1.34
CA SER A 114 8.31 14.09 -2.30
C SER A 114 7.73 15.30 -3.04
N GLN A 115 8.17 16.51 -2.67
CA GLN A 115 7.76 17.75 -3.34
C GLN A 115 8.12 17.75 -4.83
N THR A 116 9.24 17.14 -5.21
CA THR A 116 9.64 17.04 -6.62
C THR A 116 8.64 16.22 -7.44
N LEU A 117 8.17 15.09 -6.90
CA LEU A 117 7.14 14.27 -7.54
C LEU A 117 5.83 15.05 -7.70
N LEU A 118 5.38 15.74 -6.65
CA LEU A 118 4.12 16.50 -6.66
C LEU A 118 4.19 17.69 -7.64
N ASN A 119 5.30 18.42 -7.65
CA ASN A 119 5.53 19.54 -8.56
C ASN A 119 5.59 19.08 -10.03
N ASN A 120 6.24 17.95 -10.30
CA ASN A 120 6.28 17.35 -11.65
C ASN A 120 4.88 16.99 -12.16
N ASN A 121 3.96 16.67 -11.26
CA ASN A 121 2.56 16.36 -11.57
C ASN A 121 1.63 17.59 -11.48
N ARG A 122 2.18 18.82 -11.38
CA ARG A 122 1.44 20.10 -11.37
C ARG A 122 0.43 20.22 -10.23
N ILE A 123 0.72 19.63 -9.08
CA ILE A 123 -0.14 19.65 -7.90
C ILE A 123 0.33 20.78 -6.98
N ASP A 124 -0.59 21.61 -6.50
CA ASP A 124 -0.26 22.61 -5.47
C ASP A 124 0.02 21.88 -4.13
N VAL A 125 1.02 22.30 -3.37
CA VAL A 125 1.44 21.60 -2.14
C VAL A 125 1.54 22.54 -0.95
N ILE A 126 1.01 22.12 0.19
CA ILE A 126 1.28 22.70 1.51
C ILE A 126 2.05 21.65 2.31
N THR A 127 3.30 21.95 2.67
CA THR A 127 4.12 21.07 3.49
C THR A 127 4.54 21.80 4.76
N GLU A 128 4.26 21.23 5.92
CA GLU A 128 4.67 21.75 7.22
C GLU A 128 5.33 20.68 8.08
N SER A 129 5.81 21.08 9.26
CA SER A 129 6.43 20.17 10.24
C SER A 129 5.44 19.53 11.21
N SER A 130 4.14 19.86 11.13
CA SER A 130 3.10 19.20 11.89
C SER A 130 1.73 19.28 11.20
N ASP A 131 0.89 18.26 11.45
CA ASP A 131 -0.48 18.17 10.93
C ASP A 131 -1.33 19.38 11.30
N HIS A 132 -1.18 19.89 12.53
CA HIS A 132 -1.89 21.08 12.99
C HIS A 132 -1.54 22.32 12.16
N LEU A 133 -0.24 22.56 11.91
CA LEU A 133 0.21 23.73 11.14
C LEU A 133 -0.17 23.62 9.67
N ALA A 134 -0.05 22.41 9.08
CA ALA A 134 -0.49 22.15 7.72
C ALA A 134 -1.99 22.42 7.55
N MET A 135 -2.78 21.99 8.53
CA MET A 135 -4.23 22.19 8.53
C MET A 135 -4.63 23.65 8.73
N ASP A 136 -3.95 24.40 9.60
CA ASP A 136 -4.19 25.83 9.76
C ASP A 136 -3.96 26.60 8.47
N LYS A 137 -2.84 26.32 7.79
CA LYS A 137 -2.51 26.93 6.50
C LYS A 137 -3.50 26.52 5.42
N PHE A 138 -3.88 25.26 5.37
CA PHE A 138 -4.91 24.77 4.46
C PHE A 138 -6.25 25.50 4.66
N LEU A 139 -6.77 25.51 5.89
CA LEU A 139 -8.07 26.12 6.18
C LEU A 139 -8.08 27.63 5.86
N THR A 140 -6.97 28.32 6.10
CA THR A 140 -6.80 29.74 5.73
C THR A 140 -6.82 29.92 4.21
N GLN A 141 -6.07 29.10 3.46
CA GLN A 141 -6.00 29.20 1.99
C GLN A 141 -7.26 28.72 1.27
N PHE A 142 -8.00 27.77 1.85
CA PHE A 142 -9.22 27.21 1.27
C PHE A 142 -10.38 28.22 1.23
N ALA A 143 -10.33 29.25 2.07
CA ALA A 143 -11.25 30.39 1.98
C ALA A 143 -11.05 31.16 0.66
N ASP A 144 -9.80 31.35 0.25
CA ASP A 144 -9.42 32.19 -0.88
C ASP A 144 -9.32 31.44 -2.22
N LYS A 145 -8.90 30.16 -2.19
CA LYS A 145 -8.69 29.33 -3.38
C LYS A 145 -9.69 28.17 -3.42
N SER A 146 -10.36 28.01 -4.56
CA SER A 146 -11.32 26.93 -4.79
C SER A 146 -10.64 25.63 -5.26
N TYR A 147 -9.92 24.96 -4.37
CA TYR A 147 -9.41 23.61 -4.63
C TYR A 147 -10.57 22.60 -4.54
N GLN A 148 -10.79 21.84 -5.61
CA GLN A 148 -11.88 20.86 -5.69
C GLN A 148 -11.43 19.47 -5.25
N PHE A 149 -10.16 19.13 -5.44
CA PHE A 149 -9.59 17.89 -4.93
C PHE A 149 -8.46 18.19 -3.96
N VAL A 150 -8.57 17.74 -2.72
CA VAL A 150 -7.55 17.94 -1.68
C VAL A 150 -7.16 16.59 -1.10
N THR A 151 -5.88 16.26 -1.14
CA THR A 151 -5.32 15.11 -0.43
C THR A 151 -4.66 15.60 0.84
N ILE A 152 -4.99 15.02 1.99
CA ILE A 152 -4.48 15.38 3.31
C ILE A 152 -3.78 14.15 3.87
N TYR A 153 -2.49 14.26 4.17
CA TYR A 153 -1.72 13.23 4.87
C TYR A 153 -1.54 13.64 6.33
N LEU A 154 -1.97 12.75 7.24
CA LEU A 154 -1.87 12.93 8.68
C LEU A 154 -1.00 11.82 9.26
N ASP A 155 0.18 12.21 9.77
CA ASP A 155 1.12 11.29 10.40
C ASP A 155 1.41 11.58 11.88
N ASP A 156 0.94 12.72 12.39
CA ASP A 156 1.11 13.15 13.78
C ASP A 156 0.14 12.36 14.67
N THR A 157 0.37 11.06 14.70
CA THR A 157 -0.24 10.17 15.68
C THR A 157 0.46 10.44 17.00
N SER A 158 -0.28 10.80 18.05
CA SER A 158 0.31 11.11 19.35
C SER A 158 0.93 9.82 19.90
N GLN A 159 2.22 9.61 19.63
CA GLN A 159 2.88 8.40 20.07
C GLN A 159 2.84 8.33 21.59
N PRO A 160 2.33 7.23 22.17
CA PRO A 160 2.31 7.09 23.60
C PRO A 160 3.75 7.00 24.13
N ALA A 161 4.05 7.72 25.21
CA ALA A 161 5.30 7.55 25.91
C ALA A 161 5.48 6.06 26.29
N PRO A 162 6.69 5.48 26.15
CA PRO A 162 6.91 4.05 26.41
C PRO A 162 6.49 3.69 27.84
N GLY A 163 5.55 2.73 27.96
CA GLY A 163 5.08 2.19 29.25
C GLY A 163 3.61 2.43 29.60
N GLN A 164 2.82 3.17 28.81
CA GLN A 164 1.38 3.39 29.07
C GLN A 164 0.47 2.61 28.11
N ASN A 165 -0.08 1.48 28.58
CA ASN A 165 -1.05 0.67 27.81
C ASN A 165 -2.43 1.33 27.64
N SER A 166 -2.79 2.32 28.48
CA SER A 166 -4.02 3.12 28.33
C SER A 166 -3.94 4.14 27.18
N ALA A 167 -2.76 4.34 26.60
CA ALA A 167 -2.47 5.43 25.66
C ALA A 167 -2.60 5.03 24.16
N ARG A 168 -2.89 3.76 23.83
CA ARG A 168 -3.23 3.36 22.45
C ARG A 168 -4.44 4.10 21.90
N PHE A 169 -5.41 4.45 22.75
CA PHE A 169 -6.62 5.15 22.32
C PHE A 169 -6.36 6.61 21.94
N ASN A 170 -5.36 7.27 22.52
CA ASN A 170 -5.08 8.66 22.22
C ASN A 170 -4.29 8.83 20.91
N GLN A 171 -3.66 7.77 20.39
CA GLN A 171 -2.75 7.82 19.24
C GLN A 171 -3.33 8.57 18.04
N TRP A 172 -4.62 8.42 17.72
CA TRP A 172 -5.25 9.12 16.59
C TRP A 172 -6.11 10.32 17.00
N SER A 173 -6.05 10.75 18.27
CA SER A 173 -6.84 11.87 18.77
C SER A 173 -6.49 13.18 18.05
N SER A 174 -5.20 13.41 17.75
CA SER A 174 -4.77 14.58 16.96
C SER A 174 -5.39 14.55 15.55
N ALA A 175 -5.28 13.42 14.85
CA ALA A 175 -5.86 13.24 13.53
C ALA A 175 -7.39 13.39 13.53
N ASP A 176 -8.09 12.78 14.51
CA ASP A 176 -9.54 12.92 14.69
C ASP A 176 -9.95 14.38 14.92
N ASN A 177 -9.16 15.13 15.71
CA ASN A 177 -9.38 16.56 15.92
C ASN A 177 -9.17 17.36 14.63
N GLN A 178 -8.13 17.10 13.83
CA GLN A 178 -7.94 17.79 12.54
C GLN A 178 -9.09 17.50 11.57
N ILE A 179 -9.57 16.26 11.53
CA ILE A 179 -10.75 15.87 10.74
C ILE A 179 -12.00 16.61 11.26
N GLY A 180 -12.18 16.68 12.58
CA GLY A 180 -13.26 17.45 13.20
C GLY A 180 -13.22 18.94 12.83
N ARG A 181 -12.03 19.54 12.82
CA ARG A 181 -11.81 20.94 12.40
C ARG A 181 -12.17 21.15 10.92
N LEU A 182 -11.74 20.25 10.05
CA LEU A 182 -12.09 20.27 8.64
C LEU A 182 -13.62 20.19 8.45
N VAL A 183 -14.28 19.22 9.09
CA VAL A 183 -15.74 19.04 9.01
C VAL A 183 -16.47 20.28 9.53
N ASN A 184 -16.05 20.82 10.68
CA ASN A 184 -16.66 22.02 11.25
C ASN A 184 -16.49 23.25 10.32
N ASN A 185 -15.35 23.38 9.64
CA ASN A 185 -15.14 24.43 8.65
C ASN A 185 -16.03 24.24 7.41
N LEU A 186 -16.23 23.01 6.94
CA LEU A 186 -17.15 22.72 5.83
C LEU A 186 -18.61 23.00 6.22
N ILE A 187 -18.98 22.75 7.48
CA ILE A 187 -20.30 23.10 8.02
C ILE A 187 -20.47 24.61 8.09
N SER A 188 -19.51 25.34 8.68
CA SER A 188 -19.61 26.79 8.87
C SER A 188 -19.65 27.55 7.55
N THR A 189 -18.97 27.04 6.53
CA THR A 189 -18.95 27.60 5.16
C THR A 189 -20.11 27.13 4.29
N GLY A 190 -20.97 26.23 4.78
CA GLY A 190 -22.08 25.67 4.01
C GLY A 190 -21.64 24.77 2.84
N ARG A 191 -20.39 24.30 2.81
CA ARG A 191 -19.82 23.49 1.72
C ARG A 191 -19.92 21.98 1.97
N LEU A 192 -20.33 21.54 3.17
CA LEU A 192 -20.38 20.12 3.52
C LEU A 192 -21.28 19.30 2.58
N THR A 193 -22.41 19.87 2.13
CA THR A 193 -23.36 19.20 1.22
C THR A 193 -22.76 18.92 -0.15
N ASP A 194 -21.81 19.74 -0.59
CA ASP A 194 -21.13 19.61 -1.87
C ASP A 194 -19.77 18.89 -1.72
N SER A 195 -19.46 18.42 -0.52
CA SER A 195 -18.18 17.78 -0.19
C SER A 195 -18.32 16.28 -0.04
N THR A 196 -17.32 15.54 -0.51
CA THR A 196 -17.11 14.12 -0.22
C THR A 196 -15.81 13.96 0.56
N LEU A 197 -15.90 13.32 1.72
CA LEU A 197 -14.76 12.95 2.56
C LEU A 197 -14.46 11.46 2.32
N ILE A 198 -13.23 11.17 1.93
CA ILE A 198 -12.71 9.81 1.76
C ILE A 198 -11.58 9.66 2.77
N LEU A 199 -11.76 8.84 3.79
CA LEU A 199 -10.76 8.58 4.82
C LEU A 199 -10.22 7.16 4.64
N ALA A 200 -8.91 7.04 4.43
CA ALA A 200 -8.20 5.78 4.31
C ALA A 200 -7.14 5.66 5.41
N GLY A 201 -7.05 4.50 6.05
CA GLY A 201 -5.91 4.18 6.91
C GLY A 201 -4.74 3.63 6.10
N GLY A 202 -3.51 3.80 6.61
CA GLY A 202 -2.31 3.14 6.06
C GLY A 202 -1.78 2.07 7.01
N GLY A 203 -1.80 0.79 6.65
CA GLY A 203 -1.37 -0.32 7.52
C GLY A 203 -2.10 -1.65 7.28
N GLU A 204 -1.96 -2.59 8.20
CA GLU A 204 -2.70 -3.85 8.15
C GLU A 204 -4.16 -3.65 8.60
N GLN A 205 -5.12 -4.20 7.85
CA GLN A 205 -6.55 -4.07 8.13
C GLN A 205 -7.03 -2.60 8.24
N SER A 206 -6.50 -1.76 7.36
CA SER A 206 -6.89 -0.36 7.29
C SER A 206 -8.37 -0.19 6.92
N PRO A 207 -9.06 0.80 7.49
CA PRO A 207 -10.42 1.13 7.08
C PRO A 207 -10.39 2.02 5.83
N LEU A 208 -11.47 1.96 5.05
CA LEU A 208 -11.85 3.01 4.11
C LEU A 208 -13.23 3.52 4.51
N ILE A 209 -13.40 4.82 4.68
CA ILE A 209 -14.67 5.47 4.98
C ILE A 209 -14.93 6.50 3.90
N ILE A 210 -16.12 6.47 3.32
CA ILE A 210 -16.56 7.40 2.29
C ILE A 210 -17.85 8.06 2.77
N TYR A 211 -17.86 9.38 2.85
CA TYR A 211 -18.99 10.17 3.33
C TYR A 211 -19.23 11.35 2.39
N GLY A 212 -20.47 11.60 2.01
CA GLY A 212 -20.83 12.73 1.16
C GLY A 212 -22.24 12.58 0.60
N ASN A 213 -22.74 13.64 -0.04
CA ASN A 213 -24.11 13.68 -0.57
C ASN A 213 -24.35 12.71 -1.74
N LYS A 214 -23.30 12.30 -2.46
CA LYS A 214 -23.40 11.32 -3.57
C LYS A 214 -23.15 9.88 -3.12
N ILE A 215 -23.07 9.64 -1.82
CA ILE A 215 -22.72 8.35 -1.23
C ILE A 215 -23.99 7.71 -0.68
N SER A 216 -24.19 6.43 -0.97
CA SER A 216 -25.37 5.70 -0.51
C SER A 216 -25.47 5.72 1.02
N VAL A 217 -26.69 5.51 1.53
CA VAL A 217 -27.04 5.29 2.95
C VAL A 217 -25.95 4.50 3.70
N PRO A 218 -25.73 4.78 5.00
CA PRO A 218 -24.72 4.10 5.80
C PRO A 218 -24.67 2.58 5.56
N ALA A 219 -23.57 2.13 4.96
CA ALA A 219 -23.37 0.75 4.54
C ALA A 219 -22.00 0.26 5.02
N LYS A 220 -21.93 -1.04 5.32
CA LYS A 220 -20.72 -1.71 5.80
C LYS A 220 -20.32 -2.78 4.81
N TYR A 221 -19.20 -2.55 4.15
CA TYR A 221 -18.59 -3.44 3.18
C TYR A 221 -17.38 -4.15 3.79
N PHE A 222 -17.05 -5.29 3.21
CA PHE A 222 -15.99 -6.14 3.76
C PHE A 222 -14.60 -5.70 3.28
N HIS A 223 -14.41 -5.55 1.97
CA HIS A 223 -13.09 -5.41 1.36
C HIS A 223 -13.11 -4.47 0.17
N CYS A 224 -12.02 -3.73 -0.01
CA CYS A 224 -11.71 -2.95 -1.21
C CYS A 224 -10.19 -2.81 -1.36
N GLN A 225 -9.73 -2.42 -2.53
CA GLN A 225 -8.32 -2.11 -2.78
C GLN A 225 -8.07 -0.61 -2.75
N GLN A 226 -6.86 -0.22 -2.38
CA GLN A 226 -6.46 1.18 -2.43
C GLN A 226 -6.51 1.78 -3.84
N ASN A 227 -6.22 0.97 -4.85
CA ASN A 227 -6.32 1.40 -6.25
C ASN A 227 -7.76 1.71 -6.68
N ASP A 228 -8.79 1.21 -5.98
CA ASP A 228 -10.20 1.46 -6.30
C ASP A 228 -10.63 2.91 -5.97
N ILE A 229 -9.84 3.62 -5.15
CA ILE A 229 -10.15 4.99 -4.71
C ILE A 229 -10.10 5.96 -5.89
N ALA A 230 -9.04 5.92 -6.71
CA ALA A 230 -8.87 6.80 -7.85
C ALA A 230 -10.00 6.73 -8.90
N PRO A 231 -10.37 5.55 -9.45
CA PRO A 231 -11.48 5.45 -10.40
C PRO A 231 -12.81 5.84 -9.76
N THR A 232 -13.01 5.57 -8.46
CA THR A 232 -14.20 6.02 -7.72
C THR A 232 -14.28 7.55 -7.65
N ILE A 233 -13.16 8.23 -7.39
CA ILE A 233 -13.08 9.70 -7.40
C ILE A 233 -13.41 10.26 -8.78
N CYS A 234 -12.86 9.68 -9.86
CA CYS A 234 -13.21 10.07 -11.23
C CYS A 234 -14.72 9.98 -11.46
N GLN A 235 -15.34 8.86 -11.05
CA GLN A 235 -16.77 8.67 -11.18
C GLN A 235 -17.59 9.71 -10.39
N ILE A 236 -17.17 10.10 -9.18
CA ILE A 236 -17.86 11.12 -8.35
C ILE A 236 -17.83 12.50 -9.03
N PHE A 237 -16.73 12.82 -9.73
CA PHE A 237 -16.59 14.02 -10.56
C PHE A 237 -17.31 13.92 -11.92
N GLY A 238 -17.85 12.75 -12.29
CA GLY A 238 -18.47 12.53 -13.60
C GLY A 238 -17.46 12.35 -14.72
N ILE A 239 -16.21 12.03 -14.40
CA ILE A 239 -15.14 11.77 -15.36
C ILE A 239 -15.04 10.26 -15.60
N THR A 240 -15.05 9.85 -16.86
CA THR A 240 -14.80 8.45 -17.21
C THR A 240 -13.33 8.10 -16.95
N PRO A 241 -13.03 7.12 -16.07
CA PRO A 241 -11.65 6.74 -15.80
C PRO A 241 -11.01 6.15 -17.08
N PRO A 242 -9.75 6.51 -17.40
CA PRO A 242 -9.00 5.87 -18.48
C PRO A 242 -8.81 4.38 -18.22
N ASN A 243 -8.70 3.58 -19.29
CA ASN A 243 -8.49 2.13 -19.19
C ASN A 243 -7.18 1.75 -18.47
N ASP A 244 -6.20 2.65 -18.46
CA ASP A 244 -4.88 2.42 -17.85
C ASP A 244 -4.86 2.72 -16.34
N LEU A 245 -5.93 3.29 -15.79
CA LEU A 245 -6.03 3.57 -14.36
C LEU A 245 -6.26 2.25 -13.61
N PRO A 246 -5.39 1.88 -12.65
CA PRO A 246 -5.57 0.64 -11.90
C PRO A 246 -6.78 0.73 -10.96
N GLY A 247 -7.36 -0.43 -10.64
CA GLY A 247 -8.50 -0.55 -9.74
C GLY A 247 -9.86 -0.52 -10.44
N SER A 248 -10.91 -0.74 -9.66
CA SER A 248 -12.31 -0.72 -10.12
C SER A 248 -13.11 0.34 -9.38
N ILE A 249 -14.17 0.85 -10.01
CA ILE A 249 -15.08 1.77 -9.33
C ILE A 249 -15.85 1.02 -8.24
N LEU A 250 -15.90 1.61 -7.04
CA LEU A 250 -16.71 1.14 -5.91
C LEU A 250 -18.19 1.53 -6.10
N TYR A 251 -18.84 0.95 -7.09
CA TYR A 251 -20.23 1.25 -7.43
C TYR A 251 -21.20 1.07 -6.27
N GLU A 252 -20.89 0.14 -5.37
CA GLU A 252 -21.65 -0.15 -4.17
C GLU A 252 -21.74 1.03 -3.19
N CYS A 253 -20.77 1.95 -3.17
CA CYS A 253 -20.84 3.12 -2.28
C CYS A 253 -21.54 4.33 -2.92
N LEU A 254 -21.79 4.31 -4.23
CA LEU A 254 -22.38 5.44 -4.94
C LEU A 254 -23.90 5.41 -4.83
N GLN A 255 -24.51 6.57 -4.59
CA GLN A 255 -25.96 6.69 -4.56
C GLN A 255 -26.52 6.60 -5.99
N PRO A 256 -27.37 5.60 -6.32
CA PRO A 256 -28.01 5.54 -7.63
C PRO A 256 -29.11 6.59 -7.75
N ILE A 257 -29.22 7.24 -8.91
CA ILE A 257 -30.31 8.20 -9.19
C ILE A 257 -31.59 7.44 -9.57
N SER A 258 -31.45 6.23 -10.15
CA SER A 258 -32.58 5.36 -10.51
C SER A 258 -32.27 3.88 -10.28
N ASN A 259 -33.32 3.05 -10.21
CA ASN A 259 -33.17 1.59 -10.14
C ASN A 259 -32.43 1.01 -11.35
N ASP A 260 -32.63 1.57 -12.55
CA ASP A 260 -31.94 1.12 -13.76
C ASP A 260 -30.43 1.42 -13.67
N GLN A 261 -30.06 2.58 -13.13
CA GLN A 261 -28.65 2.90 -12.86
C GLN A 261 -28.05 1.94 -11.84
N LEU A 262 -28.78 1.61 -10.77
CA LEU A 262 -28.33 0.61 -9.79
C LEU A 262 -28.07 -0.75 -10.45
N VAL A 263 -29.00 -1.24 -11.28
CA VAL A 263 -28.82 -2.51 -12.00
C VAL A 263 -27.62 -2.46 -12.94
N ASN A 264 -27.43 -1.36 -13.66
CA ASN A 264 -26.28 -1.17 -14.53
C ASN A 264 -24.95 -1.12 -13.75
N HIS A 265 -24.91 -0.38 -12.65
CA HIS A 265 -23.76 -0.30 -11.75
C HIS A 265 -23.38 -1.69 -11.21
N LEU A 266 -24.36 -2.46 -10.73
CA LEU A 266 -24.14 -3.83 -10.25
C LEU A 266 -23.65 -4.75 -11.37
N LYS A 267 -24.20 -4.63 -12.59
CA LYS A 267 -23.76 -5.42 -13.74
C LYS A 267 -22.31 -5.12 -14.12
N THR A 268 -21.93 -3.84 -14.18
CA THR A 268 -20.54 -3.43 -14.44
C THR A 268 -19.62 -3.94 -13.35
N ARG A 269 -20.02 -3.78 -12.08
CA ARG A 269 -19.24 -4.27 -10.93
C ARG A 269 -19.01 -5.79 -10.99
N ILE A 270 -20.03 -6.57 -11.36
CA ILE A 270 -19.89 -8.03 -11.53
C ILE A 270 -18.88 -8.35 -12.63
N ILE A 271 -18.90 -7.64 -13.75
CA ILE A 271 -17.95 -7.84 -14.85
C ILE A 271 -16.52 -7.52 -14.39
N ASP A 272 -16.33 -6.44 -13.65
CA ASP A 272 -15.00 -6.05 -13.15
C ASP A 272 -14.47 -7.05 -12.13
N LEU A 273 -15.31 -7.53 -11.20
CA LEU A 273 -14.96 -8.61 -10.26
C LEU A 273 -14.61 -9.92 -10.99
N GLN A 274 -15.30 -10.23 -12.10
CA GLN A 274 -14.97 -11.41 -12.91
C GLN A 274 -13.60 -11.28 -13.59
N LYS A 275 -13.26 -10.09 -14.11
CA LYS A 275 -11.94 -9.82 -14.68
C LYS A 275 -10.84 -9.92 -13.63
N GLU A 276 -11.07 -9.32 -12.46
CA GLU A 276 -10.15 -9.37 -11.32
C GLU A 276 -9.91 -10.82 -10.85
N CYS A 277 -10.97 -11.61 -10.72
CA CYS A 277 -10.89 -13.03 -10.38
C CYS A 277 -10.09 -13.84 -11.42
N LEU A 278 -10.25 -13.53 -12.71
CA LEU A 278 -9.48 -14.17 -13.78
C LEU A 278 -7.97 -13.87 -13.65
N VAL A 279 -7.61 -12.61 -13.41
CA VAL A 279 -6.21 -12.20 -13.20
C VAL A 279 -5.62 -12.92 -12.00
N TYR A 280 -6.29 -12.93 -10.85
CA TYR A 280 -5.81 -13.63 -9.66
C TYR A 280 -5.66 -15.14 -9.87
N THR A 281 -6.59 -15.76 -10.58
CA THR A 281 -6.49 -17.20 -10.88
C THR A 281 -5.24 -17.49 -11.72
N GLN A 282 -4.91 -16.62 -12.68
CA GLN A 282 -3.70 -16.74 -13.49
C GLN A 282 -2.41 -16.53 -12.67
N GLU A 283 -2.39 -15.54 -11.79
CA GLU A 283 -1.25 -15.26 -10.90
C GLU A 283 -1.01 -16.38 -9.88
N ILE A 284 -2.08 -16.92 -9.29
CA ILE A 284 -2.02 -18.08 -8.40
C ILE A 284 -1.45 -19.29 -9.15
N ALA A 285 -1.94 -19.57 -10.36
CA ALA A 285 -1.43 -20.67 -11.17
C ALA A 285 0.05 -20.49 -11.55
N LYS A 286 0.48 -19.26 -11.83
CA LYS A 286 1.89 -18.93 -12.09
C LYS A 286 2.75 -19.16 -10.83
N THR A 287 2.34 -18.62 -9.69
CA THR A 287 3.03 -18.76 -8.41
C THR A 287 3.17 -20.22 -8.00
N GLN A 288 2.12 -21.03 -8.19
CA GLN A 288 2.16 -22.47 -7.92
C GLN A 288 3.16 -23.22 -8.80
N LYS A 289 3.27 -22.86 -10.09
CA LYS A 289 4.28 -23.43 -10.99
C LYS A 289 5.70 -23.05 -10.55
N GLU A 290 5.93 -21.79 -10.19
CA GLU A 290 7.21 -21.32 -9.70
C GLU A 290 7.61 -22.03 -8.40
N GLN A 291 6.67 -22.16 -7.46
CA GLN A 291 6.88 -22.90 -6.21
C GLN A 291 7.21 -24.37 -6.47
N HIS A 292 6.55 -25.00 -7.44
CA HIS A 292 6.84 -26.38 -7.82
C HIS A 292 8.27 -26.53 -8.37
N ILE A 293 8.70 -25.62 -9.25
CA ILE A 293 10.07 -25.59 -9.79
C ILE A 293 11.10 -25.39 -8.67
N ILE A 294 10.87 -24.44 -7.76
CA ILE A 294 11.75 -24.19 -6.62
C ILE A 294 11.88 -25.45 -5.74
N ASN A 295 10.78 -26.17 -5.52
CA ASN A 295 10.81 -27.40 -4.73
C ASN A 295 11.61 -28.51 -5.42
N LEU A 296 11.51 -28.65 -6.75
CA LEU A 296 12.33 -29.58 -7.52
C LEU A 296 13.83 -29.23 -7.43
N GLN A 297 14.18 -27.96 -7.62
CA GLN A 297 15.56 -27.49 -7.49
C GLN A 297 16.10 -27.70 -6.07
N LYS A 298 15.27 -27.48 -5.05
CA LYS A 298 15.65 -27.73 -3.66
C LYS A 298 15.95 -29.21 -3.41
N ALA A 299 15.15 -30.10 -3.98
CA ALA A 299 15.38 -31.54 -3.89
C ALA A 299 16.69 -31.96 -4.59
N GLU A 300 16.94 -31.43 -5.78
CA GLU A 300 18.20 -31.65 -6.52
C GLU A 300 19.43 -31.18 -5.73
N VAL A 301 19.39 -29.97 -5.19
CA VAL A 301 20.47 -29.44 -4.34
C VAL A 301 20.66 -30.27 -3.06
N GLU A 302 19.59 -30.80 -2.48
CA GLU A 302 19.69 -31.70 -1.33
C GLU A 302 20.38 -33.03 -1.70
N GLU A 303 20.08 -33.59 -2.87
CA GLU A 303 20.76 -34.78 -3.38
C GLU A 303 22.24 -34.52 -3.65
N GLU A 304 22.59 -33.38 -4.25
CA GLU A 304 23.98 -32.99 -4.46
C GLU A 304 24.73 -32.80 -3.14
N ARG A 305 24.10 -32.16 -2.14
CA ARG A 305 24.67 -32.04 -0.79
C ARG A 305 24.94 -33.40 -0.16
N LYS A 306 24.02 -34.36 -0.31
CA LYS A 306 24.23 -35.75 0.17
C LYS A 306 25.40 -36.43 -0.56
N LYS A 307 25.53 -36.25 -1.88
CA LYS A 307 26.66 -36.77 -2.66
C LYS A 307 27.99 -36.18 -2.19
N ILE A 308 28.06 -34.85 -2.01
CA ILE A 308 29.26 -34.17 -1.51
C ILE A 308 29.62 -34.63 -0.10
N ALA A 309 28.63 -34.73 0.81
CA ALA A 309 28.86 -35.20 2.17
C ALA A 309 29.44 -36.63 2.19
N ARG A 310 28.96 -37.51 1.30
CA ARG A 310 29.51 -38.85 1.13
C ARG A 310 30.97 -38.82 0.64
N ILE A 311 31.27 -38.03 -0.39
CA ILE A 311 32.64 -37.87 -0.91
C ILE A 311 33.59 -37.34 0.18
N ILE A 312 33.15 -36.34 0.97
CA ILE A 312 33.93 -35.80 2.08
C ILE A 312 34.20 -36.89 3.14
N SER A 313 33.18 -37.69 3.47
CA SER A 313 33.33 -38.79 4.42
C SER A 313 34.34 -39.84 3.94
N GLU A 314 34.26 -40.25 2.67
CA GLU A 314 35.21 -41.19 2.05
C GLU A 314 36.64 -40.62 2.05
N LYS A 315 36.82 -39.32 1.72
CA LYS A 315 38.12 -38.65 1.78
C LYS A 315 38.65 -38.55 3.22
N ASN A 316 37.81 -38.25 4.19
CA ASN A 316 38.20 -38.21 5.60
C ASN A 316 38.63 -39.57 6.13
N GLN A 317 37.95 -40.66 5.72
CA GLN A 317 38.36 -42.02 6.05
C GLN A 317 39.74 -42.35 5.46
N ALA A 318 39.98 -41.99 4.20
CA ALA A 318 41.29 -42.17 3.57
C ALA A 318 42.39 -41.36 4.28
N VAL A 319 42.12 -40.10 4.62
CA VAL A 319 43.05 -39.25 5.39
C VAL A 319 43.34 -39.86 6.76
N ASN A 320 42.33 -40.34 7.48
CA ASN A 320 42.52 -40.99 8.77
C ASN A 320 43.35 -42.27 8.66
N HIS A 321 43.16 -43.06 7.60
CA HIS A 321 43.98 -44.24 7.34
C HIS A 321 45.44 -43.86 7.11
N LEU A 322 45.71 -42.82 6.32
CA LEU A 322 47.06 -42.29 6.09
C LEU A 322 47.69 -41.74 7.38
N ILE A 323 46.92 -41.00 8.20
CA ILE A 323 47.40 -40.50 9.51
C ILE A 323 47.77 -41.67 10.43
N MET A 324 46.96 -42.75 10.44
CA MET A 324 47.24 -43.94 11.22
C MET A 324 48.52 -44.64 10.76
N GLN A 325 48.73 -44.79 9.44
CA GLN A 325 49.97 -45.32 8.87
C GLN A 325 51.18 -44.47 9.25
N ILE A 326 51.09 -43.14 9.18
CA ILE A 326 52.16 -42.22 9.58
C ILE A 326 52.47 -42.36 11.07
N LYS A 327 51.45 -42.45 11.94
CA LYS A 327 51.64 -42.65 13.38
C LYS A 327 52.34 -43.99 13.67
N LEU A 328 51.95 -45.06 12.98
CA LEU A 328 52.57 -46.38 13.10
C LEU A 328 54.04 -46.34 12.69
N LEU A 329 54.36 -45.68 11.57
CA LEU A 329 55.73 -45.53 11.09
C LEU A 329 56.59 -44.72 12.07
N LYS A 330 56.05 -43.63 12.63
CA LYS A 330 56.73 -42.84 13.67
C LYS A 330 56.97 -43.65 14.94
N PHE A 331 56.02 -44.50 15.34
CA PHE A 331 56.18 -45.40 16.47
C PHE A 331 57.31 -46.41 16.23
N PHE A 332 57.33 -47.08 15.07
CA PHE A 332 58.43 -47.99 14.71
C PHE A 332 59.78 -47.27 14.68
N GLY A 333 59.84 -46.06 14.13
CA GLY A 333 61.06 -45.24 14.14
C GLY A 333 61.56 -44.94 15.56
N ALA A 334 60.66 -44.57 16.48
CA ALA A 334 60.99 -44.34 17.88
C ALA A 334 61.52 -45.61 18.57
N VAL A 335 60.91 -46.77 18.30
CA VAL A 335 61.35 -48.07 18.82
C VAL A 335 62.77 -48.40 18.34
N ILE A 336 63.08 -48.20 17.05
CA ILE A 336 64.41 -48.44 16.48
C ILE A 336 65.45 -47.53 17.15
N ILE A 337 65.15 -46.24 17.32
CA ILE A 337 66.05 -45.29 17.99
C ILE A 337 66.32 -45.74 19.43
N LEU A 338 65.28 -46.15 20.16
CA LEU A 338 65.41 -46.63 21.54
C LEU A 338 66.24 -47.91 21.62
N LEU A 339 66.10 -48.81 20.64
CA LEU A 339 66.87 -50.05 20.53
C LEU A 339 68.35 -49.76 20.21
N MET A 340 68.64 -48.80 19.32
CA MET A 340 70.01 -48.33 19.08
C MET A 340 70.63 -47.70 20.33
N LEU A 341 69.89 -46.86 21.07
CA LEU A 341 70.35 -46.27 22.33
C LEU A 341 70.65 -47.34 23.38
N ALA A 342 69.78 -48.34 23.52
CA ALA A 342 69.99 -49.47 24.40
C ALA A 342 71.23 -50.28 23.99
N GLY A 343 71.40 -50.56 22.69
CA GLY A 343 72.58 -51.20 22.13
C GLY A 343 73.87 -50.45 22.46
N TYR A 344 73.86 -49.13 22.26
CA TYR A 344 74.99 -48.25 22.59
C TYR A 344 75.34 -48.29 24.09
N ILE A 345 74.35 -48.29 24.98
CA ILE A 345 74.57 -48.41 26.44
C ILE A 345 75.19 -49.76 26.80
N VAL A 346 74.75 -50.84 26.16
CA VAL A 346 75.29 -52.19 26.37
C VAL A 346 76.72 -52.28 25.87
N GLU A 347 77.01 -51.80 24.67
CA GLU A 347 78.37 -51.71 24.13
C GLU A 347 79.26 -50.87 25.03
N TYR A 348 78.81 -49.70 25.49
CA TYR A 348 79.53 -48.86 26.45
C TYR A 348 79.85 -49.62 27.75
N LYS A 349 78.90 -50.37 28.31
CA LYS A 349 79.15 -51.21 29.50
C LYS A 349 80.15 -52.33 29.23
N ILE A 350 80.06 -52.99 28.08
CA ILE A 350 80.99 -54.08 27.70
C ILE A 350 82.40 -53.54 27.48
N LEU A 351 82.53 -52.44 26.73
CA LEU A 351 83.79 -51.74 26.49
C LEU A 351 84.39 -51.24 27.82
N ARG A 352 83.58 -50.64 28.69
CA ARG A 352 84.03 -50.26 30.05
C ARG A 352 84.54 -51.46 30.84
N LYS A 353 83.90 -52.62 30.76
CA LYS A 353 84.35 -53.83 31.48
C LYS A 353 85.61 -54.47 30.86
N LYS A 354 85.81 -54.36 29.55
CA LYS A 354 86.96 -54.93 28.84
C LYS A 354 88.20 -54.03 28.80
N PHE A 355 88.03 -52.70 28.71
CA PHE A 355 89.13 -51.75 28.53
C PHE A 355 89.51 -50.97 29.81
N LEU A 356 88.93 -51.29 30.96
CA LEU A 356 89.49 -50.93 32.28
C LEU A 356 90.64 -51.89 32.69
N MET A 357 91.55 -52.16 31.75
CA MET A 357 92.95 -52.33 32.10
C MET A 357 93.61 -50.98 31.83
N PHE A 358 94.08 -50.38 32.92
CA PHE A 358 94.84 -49.13 33.06
C PHE A 358 94.01 -47.87 33.37
N PRO A 359 94.48 -47.09 34.36
CA PRO A 359 93.73 -46.64 35.54
C PRO A 359 92.78 -45.46 35.33
#